data_AF-A0A965X914-F1
#
_entry.id   AF-A0A965X914-F1
#
_cell.length_a   1.000
_cell.length_b   1.000
_cell.length_c   1.000
_cell.angle_alpha   90.00
_cell.angle_beta   90.00
_cell.angle_gamma   90.00
#
_symmetry.space_group_name_H-M   'P 1'
#
loop_
_entity.id
_entity.type
_entity.pdbx_description
1 polymer ?
#
loop_
_entity_poly.entity_id
_entity_poly.type
_entity_poly.pdbx_seq_one_letter_code
_entity_poly.pdbx_strand_id
1 'polypeptide(L)'
;MNSKKDYLKSFYWKDYIMIFAGLILYAIGLTGFLLPNKIVTGGLAGVTVLIKSATEIPLWVSYVSINAVLLIFAWKIVGKNFVIKTVVSVAVLTILLRYGEFYITKPIIHADALLSSMIGAMFCGAGLGLVYSVNGSTGGTDIIGAVVTKYRHVSMGRVLLLVDLLIVASSFFLFRSVEKIAIGLIVMAVMYYAVDVMISGMRQSVQFFIFTSKYDEVASHINSEIKRGCTIIDGMGWYSKKSQKIIIVLARKTESTSIFRLVKSIDQDAFVTQANVVGVYGKGFDVLK
;
A
#
# COMPACT_ATOMS: atom_id res chain seq x y z
N MET A 1 -17.45 -30.62 24.22
CA MET A 1 -17.42 -29.13 24.17
C MET A 1 -16.19 -28.67 23.38
N ASN A 2 -16.29 -28.64 22.05
CA ASN A 2 -15.24 -28.15 21.16
C ASN A 2 -15.78 -26.93 20.41
N SER A 3 -15.49 -25.73 20.91
CA SER A 3 -15.72 -24.48 20.20
C SER A 3 -14.43 -23.65 20.29
N LYS A 4 -13.53 -23.87 19.34
CA LYS A 4 -12.36 -23.03 19.11
C LYS A 4 -12.19 -22.86 17.62
N LYS A 5 -12.22 -21.59 17.19
CA LYS A 5 -11.75 -20.99 15.92
C LYS A 5 -12.86 -20.53 14.95
N ASP A 6 -13.44 -19.36 15.22
CA ASP A 6 -14.07 -18.54 14.17
C ASP A 6 -13.68 -17.04 14.21
N TYR A 7 -12.63 -16.65 14.95
CA TYR A 7 -12.25 -15.23 15.12
C TYR A 7 -11.56 -14.55 13.92
N LEU A 8 -11.39 -15.22 12.78
CA LEU A 8 -10.61 -14.69 11.64
C LEU A 8 -11.45 -14.34 10.39
N LYS A 9 -12.73 -14.72 10.32
CA LYS A 9 -13.51 -14.60 9.06
C LYS A 9 -13.93 -13.16 8.72
N SER A 10 -14.16 -12.30 9.71
CA SER A 10 -14.65 -10.92 9.51
C SER A 10 -13.66 -10.00 8.79
N PHE A 11 -12.36 -10.32 8.80
CA PHE A 11 -11.32 -9.47 8.20
C PHE A 11 -11.07 -9.72 6.70
N TYR A 12 -11.39 -10.91 6.18
CA TYR A 12 -11.01 -11.28 4.81
C TYR A 12 -11.75 -10.50 3.73
N TRP A 13 -13.04 -10.20 3.91
CA TRP A 13 -13.83 -9.56 2.84
C TRP A 13 -13.41 -8.11 2.59
N LYS A 14 -13.06 -7.35 3.64
CA LYS A 14 -12.54 -5.98 3.52
C LYS A 14 -11.21 -5.97 2.77
N ASP A 15 -10.34 -6.94 3.03
CA ASP A 15 -9.08 -7.11 2.30
C ASP A 15 -9.34 -7.33 0.80
N TYR A 16 -10.30 -8.21 0.44
CA TYR A 16 -10.63 -8.45 -0.97
C TYR A 16 -11.26 -7.24 -1.66
N ILE A 17 -12.05 -6.42 -0.96
CA ILE A 17 -12.58 -5.16 -1.52
C ILE A 17 -11.46 -4.15 -1.76
N MET A 18 -10.53 -4.01 -0.80
CA MET A 18 -9.37 -3.12 -0.99
C MET A 18 -8.47 -3.59 -2.14
N ILE A 19 -8.25 -4.91 -2.26
CA ILE A 19 -7.56 -5.51 -3.40
C ILE A 19 -8.31 -5.17 -4.69
N PHE A 20 -9.61 -5.46 -4.77
CA PHE A 20 -10.40 -5.22 -5.97
C PHE A 20 -10.37 -3.74 -6.42
N ALA A 21 -10.58 -2.81 -5.47
CA ALA A 21 -10.49 -1.38 -5.75
C ALA A 21 -9.08 -0.97 -6.23
N GLY A 22 -8.03 -1.51 -5.60
CA GLY A 22 -6.65 -1.28 -6.01
C GLY A 22 -6.34 -1.80 -7.41
N LEU A 23 -6.85 -2.99 -7.77
CA LEU A 23 -6.66 -3.57 -9.10
C LEU A 23 -7.39 -2.80 -10.20
N ILE A 24 -8.56 -2.21 -9.92
CA ILE A 24 -9.25 -1.30 -10.86
C ILE A 24 -8.38 -0.08 -11.14
N LEU A 25 -7.89 0.61 -10.09
CA LEU A 25 -7.02 1.77 -10.26
C LEU A 25 -5.75 1.42 -11.04
N TYR A 26 -5.14 0.28 -10.71
CA TYR A 26 -3.95 -0.21 -11.40
C TYR A 26 -4.22 -0.51 -12.87
N ALA A 27 -5.30 -1.22 -13.18
CA ALA A 27 -5.67 -1.52 -14.56
C ALA A 27 -5.90 -0.25 -15.39
N ILE A 28 -6.64 0.73 -14.84
CA ILE A 28 -6.88 2.01 -15.50
C ILE A 28 -5.56 2.77 -15.75
N GLY A 29 -4.69 2.84 -14.74
CA GLY A 29 -3.38 3.47 -14.87
C GLY A 29 -2.53 2.82 -15.98
N LEU A 30 -2.50 1.49 -16.01
CA LEU A 30 -1.72 0.74 -16.98
C LEU A 30 -2.30 0.83 -18.39
N THR A 31 -3.57 0.45 -18.59
CA THR A 31 -4.16 0.37 -19.93
C THR A 31 -4.57 1.72 -20.50
N GLY A 32 -4.92 2.70 -19.65
CA GLY A 32 -5.42 3.99 -20.07
C GLY A 32 -4.37 5.08 -20.26
N PHE A 33 -3.23 4.96 -19.59
CA PHE A 33 -2.21 6.01 -19.59
C PHE A 33 -0.84 5.48 -20.03
N LEU A 34 -0.37 4.36 -19.49
CA LEU A 34 0.99 3.88 -19.75
C LEU A 34 1.11 3.11 -21.08
N LEU A 35 0.20 2.16 -21.30
CA LEU A 35 0.20 1.31 -22.47
C LEU A 35 0.05 2.08 -23.80
N PRO A 36 -0.87 3.05 -23.94
CA PRO A 36 -1.02 3.82 -25.17
C PRO A 36 0.24 4.65 -25.52
N ASN A 37 0.96 5.11 -24.50
CA ASN A 37 2.22 5.85 -24.66
C ASN A 37 3.45 4.94 -24.81
N LYS A 38 3.27 3.61 -24.81
CA LYS A 38 4.34 2.59 -24.82
C LYS A 38 5.40 2.85 -23.74
N ILE A 39 4.97 3.33 -22.58
CA ILE A 39 5.85 3.52 -21.43
C ILE A 39 5.87 2.24 -20.62
N VAL A 40 7.07 1.70 -20.45
CA VAL A 40 7.32 0.51 -19.66
C VAL A 40 7.58 0.95 -18.23
N THR A 41 6.76 0.44 -17.33
CA THR A 41 7.00 0.55 -15.90
C THR A 41 7.75 -0.67 -15.41
N GLY A 42 8.16 -0.65 -14.15
CA GLY A 42 8.60 -1.87 -13.47
C GLY A 42 7.51 -2.95 -13.42
N GLY A 43 7.88 -4.10 -12.88
CA GLY A 43 6.97 -5.19 -12.57
C GLY A 43 6.63 -6.09 -13.76
N LEU A 44 5.85 -7.12 -13.49
CA LEU A 44 5.39 -8.03 -14.54
C LEU A 44 4.55 -7.31 -15.60
N ALA A 45 3.78 -6.28 -15.21
CA ALA A 45 3.08 -5.43 -16.16
C ALA A 45 4.03 -4.75 -17.17
N GLY A 46 5.21 -4.29 -16.71
CA GLY A 46 6.25 -3.78 -17.60
C GLY A 46 6.73 -4.81 -18.62
N VAL A 47 7.00 -6.03 -18.13
CA VAL A 47 7.40 -7.16 -18.97
C VAL A 47 6.31 -7.48 -20.00
N THR A 48 5.03 -7.46 -19.62
CA THR A 48 3.94 -7.73 -20.57
C THR A 48 3.74 -6.60 -21.58
N VAL A 49 3.98 -5.33 -21.21
CA VAL A 49 4.03 -4.21 -22.16
C VAL A 49 5.16 -4.39 -23.16
N LEU A 50 6.34 -4.86 -22.73
CA LEU A 50 7.47 -5.18 -23.61
C LEU A 50 7.13 -6.31 -24.57
N ILE A 51 6.58 -7.42 -24.06
CA ILE A 51 6.18 -8.58 -24.88
C ILE A 51 5.14 -8.15 -25.92
N LYS A 52 4.09 -7.42 -25.52
CA LYS A 52 3.09 -6.90 -26.44
C LYS A 52 3.71 -6.00 -27.51
N SER A 53 4.62 -5.12 -27.11
CA SER A 53 5.28 -4.20 -28.04
C SER A 53 6.23 -4.90 -29.02
N ALA A 54 6.75 -6.08 -28.66
CA ALA A 54 7.66 -6.86 -29.50
C ALA A 54 6.96 -7.93 -30.36
N THR A 55 5.84 -8.47 -29.90
CA THR A 55 5.21 -9.69 -30.47
C THR A 55 3.72 -9.54 -30.79
N GLU A 56 3.12 -8.40 -30.46
CA GLU A 56 1.67 -8.12 -30.58
C GLU A 56 0.75 -9.06 -29.77
N ILE A 57 1.33 -9.94 -28.94
CA ILE A 57 0.56 -10.79 -28.02
C ILE A 57 -0.21 -9.89 -27.05
N PRO A 58 -1.53 -10.11 -26.85
CA PRO A 58 -2.32 -9.31 -25.93
C PRO A 58 -1.73 -9.32 -24.52
N LEU A 59 -1.80 -8.16 -23.86
CA LEU A 59 -1.14 -7.92 -22.58
C LEU A 59 -1.61 -8.92 -21.50
N TRP A 60 -2.92 -9.20 -21.47
CA TRP A 60 -3.53 -10.13 -20.50
C TRP A 60 -3.07 -11.58 -20.68
N VAL A 61 -2.76 -12.02 -21.91
CA VAL A 61 -2.31 -13.41 -22.20
C VAL A 61 -0.93 -13.64 -21.60
N SER A 62 -0.01 -12.71 -21.85
CA SER A 62 1.34 -12.78 -21.27
C SER A 62 1.30 -12.69 -19.75
N TYR A 63 0.41 -11.85 -19.22
CA TYR A 63 0.24 -11.65 -17.77
C TYR A 63 -0.20 -12.92 -17.06
N VAL A 64 -1.26 -13.58 -17.54
CA VAL A 64 -1.78 -14.79 -16.90
C VAL A 64 -0.82 -15.97 -17.05
N SER A 65 -0.16 -16.09 -18.21
CA SER A 65 0.76 -17.19 -18.50
C SER A 65 1.99 -17.15 -17.59
N ILE A 66 2.63 -15.98 -17.46
CA ILE A 66 3.81 -15.83 -16.59
C ILE A 66 3.41 -16.01 -15.13
N ASN A 67 2.27 -15.44 -14.70
CA ASN A 67 1.79 -15.64 -13.33
C ASN A 67 1.45 -17.09 -13.01
N ALA A 68 0.88 -17.85 -13.95
CA ALA A 68 0.59 -19.26 -13.72
C ALA A 68 1.87 -20.03 -13.35
N VAL A 69 2.96 -19.79 -14.09
CA VAL A 69 4.27 -20.38 -13.80
C VAL A 69 4.80 -19.92 -12.43
N LEU A 70 4.80 -18.60 -12.16
CA LEU A 70 5.30 -18.04 -10.90
C LEU A 70 4.53 -18.54 -9.68
N LEU A 71 3.20 -18.68 -9.79
CA LEU A 71 2.34 -19.16 -8.71
C LEU A 71 2.57 -20.64 -8.38
N ILE A 72 2.88 -21.47 -9.38
CA ILE A 72 3.27 -22.87 -9.16
C ILE A 72 4.53 -22.94 -8.27
N PHE A 73 5.53 -22.11 -8.55
CA PHE A 73 6.74 -22.02 -7.71
C PHE A 73 6.44 -21.43 -6.32
N ALA A 74 5.61 -20.38 -6.26
CA ALA A 74 5.30 -19.68 -5.01
C ALA A 74 4.55 -20.55 -4.00
N TRP A 75 3.71 -21.49 -4.46
CA TRP A 75 2.86 -22.34 -3.62
C TRP A 75 3.65 -23.10 -2.55
N LYS A 76 4.83 -23.60 -2.90
CA LYS A 76 5.70 -24.35 -1.96
C LYS A 76 6.56 -23.44 -1.08
N ILE A 77 6.77 -22.19 -1.51
CA ILE A 77 7.78 -21.33 -0.92
C ILE A 77 7.18 -20.32 0.05
N VAL A 78 6.20 -19.49 -0.31
CA VAL A 78 5.90 -18.27 0.48
C VAL A 78 4.91 -18.54 1.61
N GLY A 79 3.74 -19.09 1.29
CA GLY A 79 2.71 -19.46 2.26
C GLY A 79 1.29 -19.37 1.67
N LYS A 80 0.38 -20.23 2.14
CA LYS A 80 -0.96 -20.43 1.55
C LYS A 80 -1.80 -19.15 1.45
N ASN A 81 -1.83 -18.33 2.49
CA ASN A 81 -2.65 -17.11 2.52
C ASN A 81 -2.20 -16.07 1.48
N PHE A 82 -0.89 -15.89 1.31
CA PHE A 82 -0.34 -15.00 0.29
C PHE A 82 -0.70 -15.50 -1.11
N VAL A 83 -0.51 -16.79 -1.35
CA VAL A 83 -0.75 -17.39 -2.67
C VAL A 83 -2.23 -17.33 -3.06
N ILE A 84 -3.16 -17.61 -2.13
CA ILE A 84 -4.61 -17.48 -2.41
C ILE A 84 -4.98 -16.04 -2.77
N LYS A 85 -4.54 -15.05 -1.98
CA LYS A 85 -4.77 -13.63 -2.28
C LYS A 85 -4.19 -13.24 -3.65
N THR A 86 -3.00 -13.75 -3.97
CA THR A 86 -2.34 -13.49 -5.25
C THR A 86 -3.08 -14.13 -6.42
N VAL A 87 -3.55 -15.38 -6.30
CA VAL A 87 -4.35 -16.05 -7.34
C VAL A 87 -5.61 -15.26 -7.66
N VAL A 88 -6.34 -14.81 -6.64
CA VAL A 88 -7.53 -13.96 -6.82
C VAL A 88 -7.15 -12.66 -7.51
N SER A 89 -6.07 -12.01 -7.06
CA SER A 89 -5.63 -10.74 -7.63
C SER A 89 -5.20 -10.87 -9.10
N VAL A 90 -4.45 -11.92 -9.43
CA VAL A 90 -4.04 -12.23 -10.80
C VAL A 90 -5.24 -12.50 -11.69
N ALA A 91 -6.22 -13.27 -11.23
CA ALA A 91 -7.43 -13.57 -11.99
C ALA A 91 -8.24 -12.29 -12.29
N VAL A 92 -8.50 -11.48 -11.25
CA VAL A 92 -9.22 -10.21 -11.39
C VAL A 92 -8.46 -9.25 -12.31
N LEU A 93 -7.16 -9.06 -12.07
CA LEU A 93 -6.36 -8.14 -12.86
C LEU A 93 -6.25 -8.60 -14.32
N THR A 94 -6.14 -9.90 -14.59
CA THR A 94 -6.17 -10.44 -15.97
C THR A 94 -7.44 -10.03 -16.71
N ILE A 95 -8.60 -10.14 -16.05
CA ILE A 95 -9.90 -9.74 -16.63
C ILE A 95 -9.94 -8.23 -16.87
N LEU A 96 -9.51 -7.43 -15.89
CA LEU A 96 -9.48 -5.97 -16.02
C LEU A 96 -8.53 -5.52 -17.13
N LEU A 97 -7.37 -6.17 -17.28
CA LEU A 97 -6.42 -5.88 -18.35
C LEU A 97 -6.97 -6.27 -19.72
N ARG A 98 -7.67 -7.41 -19.82
CA ARG A 98 -8.33 -7.82 -21.08
C ARG A 98 -9.37 -6.78 -21.52
N TYR A 99 -10.23 -6.34 -20.62
CA TYR A 99 -11.24 -5.33 -20.95
C TYR A 99 -10.63 -3.94 -21.15
N GLY A 100 -9.66 -3.56 -20.33
CA GLY A 100 -8.95 -2.28 -20.46
C GLY A 100 -8.23 -2.17 -21.80
N GLU A 101 -7.56 -3.23 -22.24
CA GLU A 101 -6.91 -3.29 -23.55
C GLU A 101 -7.90 -3.25 -24.72
N PHE A 102 -9.07 -3.87 -24.57
CA PHE A 102 -10.09 -3.91 -25.61
C PHE A 102 -10.85 -2.58 -25.76
N TYR A 103 -11.22 -1.94 -24.65
CA TYR A 103 -12.04 -0.72 -24.65
C TYR A 103 -11.20 0.56 -24.69
N ILE A 104 -9.99 0.57 -24.12
CA ILE A 104 -9.15 1.77 -24.01
C ILE A 104 -8.02 1.68 -25.05
N THR A 105 -8.36 2.06 -26.28
CA THR A 105 -7.44 2.02 -27.43
C THR A 105 -6.62 3.30 -27.61
N LYS A 106 -7.04 4.40 -26.98
CA LYS A 106 -6.38 5.71 -27.01
C LYS A 106 -6.09 6.18 -25.58
N PRO A 107 -5.07 7.06 -25.39
CA PRO A 107 -4.84 7.69 -24.09
C PRO A 107 -6.12 8.35 -23.58
N ILE A 108 -6.46 8.12 -22.30
CA ILE A 108 -7.65 8.73 -21.68
C ILE A 108 -7.55 10.27 -21.70
N ILE A 109 -6.33 10.79 -21.57
CA ILE A 109 -6.02 12.22 -21.66
C ILE A 109 -5.11 12.44 -22.87
N HIS A 110 -5.55 13.33 -23.77
CA HIS A 110 -4.77 13.82 -24.90
C HIS A 110 -3.77 14.89 -24.45
N ALA A 111 -2.79 14.47 -23.65
CA ALA A 111 -1.65 15.28 -23.23
C ALA A 111 -0.34 14.68 -23.77
N ASP A 112 0.78 15.35 -23.52
CA ASP A 112 2.10 14.80 -23.79
C ASP A 112 2.34 13.50 -23.01
N ALA A 113 3.22 12.65 -23.54
CA ALA A 113 3.46 11.32 -23.01
C ALA A 113 3.94 11.33 -21.56
N LEU A 114 4.69 12.36 -21.13
CA LEU A 114 5.16 12.48 -19.75
C LEU A 114 3.99 12.78 -18.81
N LEU A 115 3.17 13.81 -19.09
CA LEU A 115 2.03 14.16 -18.24
C LEU A 115 1.03 13.00 -18.13
N SER A 116 0.68 12.39 -19.27
CA SER A 116 -0.21 11.23 -19.32
C SER A 116 0.33 10.08 -18.48
N SER A 117 1.64 9.79 -18.59
CA SER A 117 2.27 8.69 -17.86
C SER A 117 2.45 8.99 -16.37
N MET A 118 2.61 10.24 -15.95
CA MET A 118 2.62 10.63 -14.54
C MET A 118 1.26 10.38 -13.88
N ILE A 119 0.16 10.67 -14.57
CA ILE A 119 -1.18 10.35 -14.10
C ILE A 119 -1.34 8.83 -13.99
N GLY A 120 -0.94 8.09 -15.03
CA GLY A 120 -0.87 6.63 -15.00
C GLY A 120 -0.08 6.09 -13.80
N ALA A 121 1.08 6.68 -13.50
CA ALA A 121 1.93 6.33 -12.37
C ALA A 121 1.20 6.51 -11.03
N MET A 122 0.46 7.61 -10.86
CA MET A 122 -0.32 7.87 -9.64
C MET A 122 -1.45 6.86 -9.48
N PHE A 123 -2.19 6.53 -10.55
CA PHE A 123 -3.24 5.52 -10.52
C PHE A 123 -2.68 4.12 -10.20
N CYS A 124 -1.60 3.72 -10.87
CA CYS A 124 -0.91 2.46 -10.62
C CYS A 124 -0.35 2.40 -9.20
N GLY A 125 0.33 3.44 -8.74
CA GLY A 125 0.93 3.48 -7.41
C GLY A 125 -0.13 3.50 -6.32
N ALA A 126 -1.23 4.22 -6.53
CA ALA A 126 -2.36 4.19 -5.61
C ALA A 126 -3.00 2.80 -5.52
N GLY A 127 -3.19 2.15 -6.68
CA GLY A 127 -3.71 0.79 -6.77
C GLY A 127 -2.82 -0.25 -6.08
N LEU A 128 -1.51 -0.22 -6.35
CA LEU A 128 -0.52 -1.06 -5.67
C LEU A 128 -0.48 -0.79 -4.16
N GLY A 129 -0.52 0.48 -3.74
CA GLY A 129 -0.57 0.86 -2.34
C GLY A 129 -1.76 0.26 -1.59
N LEU A 130 -2.96 0.29 -2.20
CA LEU A 130 -4.16 -0.37 -1.64
C LEU A 130 -3.98 -1.88 -1.53
N VAL A 131 -3.48 -2.55 -2.57
CA VAL A 131 -3.24 -4.00 -2.56
C VAL A 131 -2.22 -4.38 -1.48
N TYR A 132 -1.09 -3.66 -1.38
CA TYR A 132 -0.04 -3.91 -0.40
C TYR A 132 -0.46 -3.58 1.03
N SER A 133 -1.36 -2.60 1.23
CA SER A 133 -1.88 -2.21 2.54
C SER A 133 -2.56 -3.37 3.29
N VAL A 134 -3.07 -4.37 2.58
CA VAL A 134 -3.71 -5.58 3.12
C VAL A 134 -2.87 -6.85 2.88
N ASN A 135 -1.57 -6.67 2.64
CA ASN A 135 -0.61 -7.73 2.30
C ASN A 135 -1.06 -8.58 1.10
N GLY A 136 -1.75 -7.94 0.15
CA GLY A 136 -2.05 -8.50 -1.17
C GLY A 136 -0.84 -8.40 -2.10
N SER A 137 -1.01 -8.92 -3.31
CA SER A 137 0.01 -8.95 -4.35
C SER A 137 -0.70 -8.93 -5.70
N THR A 138 -0.17 -8.19 -6.66
CA THR A 138 -0.67 -8.22 -8.03
C THR A 138 -0.21 -9.48 -8.77
N GLY A 139 0.87 -10.10 -8.31
CA GLY A 139 1.55 -11.22 -8.95
C GLY A 139 2.92 -10.79 -9.47
N GLY A 140 3.52 -11.60 -10.34
CA GLY A 140 4.70 -11.16 -11.07
C GLY A 140 5.93 -10.94 -10.18
N THR A 141 6.48 -9.73 -10.25
CA THR A 141 7.64 -9.34 -9.46
C THR A 141 7.36 -9.35 -7.96
N ASP A 142 6.11 -9.20 -7.52
CA ASP A 142 5.69 -9.34 -6.12
C ASP A 142 5.97 -10.75 -5.60
N ILE A 143 5.75 -11.76 -6.45
CA ILE A 143 6.04 -13.16 -6.13
C ILE A 143 7.56 -13.35 -5.98
N ILE A 144 8.34 -12.79 -6.91
CA ILE A 144 9.80 -12.83 -6.86
C ILE A 144 10.32 -12.15 -5.59
N GLY A 145 9.82 -10.96 -5.28
CA GLY A 145 10.16 -10.21 -4.07
C GLY A 145 9.82 -10.96 -2.80
N ALA A 146 8.65 -11.59 -2.73
CA ALA A 146 8.23 -12.40 -1.58
C ALA A 146 9.10 -13.65 -1.41
N VAL A 147 9.49 -14.31 -2.50
CA VAL A 147 10.41 -15.46 -2.47
C VAL A 147 11.80 -15.04 -1.99
N VAL A 148 12.38 -13.98 -2.55
CA VAL A 148 13.72 -13.50 -2.16
C VAL A 148 13.75 -13.07 -0.69
N THR A 149 12.75 -12.31 -0.25
CA THR A 149 12.63 -11.84 1.14
C THR A 149 12.45 -12.99 2.13
N LYS A 150 11.94 -14.15 1.69
CA LYS A 150 11.84 -15.34 2.54
C LYS A 150 13.22 -15.95 2.86
N TYR A 151 14.17 -15.86 1.94
CA TYR A 151 15.50 -16.48 2.07
C TYR A 151 16.63 -15.47 2.37
N ARG A 152 16.37 -14.17 2.24
CA ARG A 152 17.36 -13.11 2.45
C ARG A 152 16.80 -12.01 3.33
N HIS A 153 17.63 -11.45 4.21
CA HIS A 153 17.29 -10.29 5.05
C HIS A 153 17.35 -8.97 4.27
N VAL A 154 16.61 -8.88 3.17
CA VAL A 154 16.48 -7.68 2.35
C VAL A 154 15.02 -7.24 2.36
N SER A 155 14.75 -5.93 2.37
CA SER A 155 13.37 -5.44 2.32
C SER A 155 12.74 -5.72 0.95
N MET A 156 11.45 -6.07 0.96
CA MET A 156 10.69 -6.36 -0.26
C MET A 156 10.77 -5.21 -1.27
N GLY A 157 10.63 -3.95 -0.82
CA GLY A 157 10.73 -2.77 -1.68
C GLY A 157 12.08 -2.62 -2.39
N ARG A 158 13.20 -3.01 -1.76
CA ARG A 158 14.52 -2.98 -2.41
C ARG A 158 14.61 -4.02 -3.52
N VAL A 159 14.05 -5.21 -3.30
CA VAL A 159 14.03 -6.28 -4.33
C VAL A 159 13.18 -5.85 -5.52
N LEU A 160 11.98 -5.30 -5.26
CA LEU A 160 11.09 -4.82 -6.31
C LEU A 160 11.74 -3.69 -7.12
N LEU A 161 12.33 -2.69 -6.45
CA LEU A 161 13.02 -1.59 -7.13
C LEU A 161 14.15 -2.07 -8.05
N LEU A 162 14.95 -3.05 -7.61
CA LEU A 162 16.04 -3.60 -8.42
C LEU A 162 15.52 -4.35 -9.65
N VAL A 163 14.51 -5.20 -9.47
CA VAL A 163 13.92 -5.97 -10.57
C VAL A 163 13.25 -5.02 -11.57
N ASP A 164 12.55 -4.00 -11.07
CA ASP A 164 11.87 -2.99 -11.88
C ASP A 164 12.85 -2.14 -12.68
N LEU A 165 13.96 -1.73 -12.07
CA LEU A 165 15.03 -1.01 -12.76
C LEU A 165 15.58 -1.82 -13.94
N LEU A 166 15.79 -3.12 -13.75
CA LEU A 166 16.24 -4.02 -14.82
C LEU A 166 15.21 -4.13 -15.94
N ILE A 167 13.93 -4.20 -15.61
CA ILE A 167 12.84 -4.27 -16.59
C ILE A 167 12.77 -2.96 -17.40
N VAL A 168 12.80 -1.81 -16.75
CA VAL A 168 12.79 -0.50 -17.42
C VAL A 168 14.05 -0.34 -18.29
N ALA A 169 15.22 -0.73 -17.81
CA ALA A 169 16.46 -0.69 -18.59
C ALA A 169 16.39 -1.61 -19.83
N SER A 170 15.76 -2.78 -19.70
CA SER A 170 15.60 -3.72 -20.82
C SER A 170 14.76 -3.16 -21.98
N SER A 171 13.93 -2.14 -21.72
CA SER A 171 13.15 -1.46 -22.75
C SER A 171 13.99 -0.75 -23.81
N PHE A 172 15.27 -0.44 -23.50
CA PHE A 172 16.22 0.11 -24.48
C PHE A 172 16.39 -0.79 -25.70
N PHE A 173 16.51 -2.10 -25.48
CA PHE A 173 16.78 -3.06 -26.55
C PHE A 173 15.63 -3.14 -27.55
N LEU A 174 14.40 -2.84 -27.10
CA LEU A 174 13.21 -2.85 -27.94
C LEU A 174 12.95 -1.50 -28.61
N PHE A 175 12.88 -0.42 -27.83
CA PHE A 175 12.46 0.89 -28.35
C PHE A 175 13.61 1.76 -28.86
N ARG A 176 14.86 1.43 -28.51
CA ARG A 176 16.08 2.20 -28.86
C ARG A 176 15.97 3.70 -28.55
N SER A 177 15.19 4.05 -27.54
CA SER A 177 14.90 5.43 -27.15
C SER A 177 15.28 5.65 -25.69
N VAL A 178 16.29 6.50 -25.48
CA VAL A 178 16.72 6.92 -24.13
C VAL A 178 15.63 7.74 -23.45
N GLU A 179 14.84 8.50 -24.23
CA GLU A 179 13.72 9.29 -23.73
C GLU A 179 12.65 8.41 -23.05
N LYS A 180 12.26 7.29 -23.68
CA LYS A 180 11.29 6.37 -23.07
C LYS A 180 11.78 5.73 -21.78
N ILE A 181 13.09 5.48 -21.67
CA ILE A 181 13.71 4.96 -20.44
C ILE A 181 13.67 6.03 -19.36
N ALA A 182 14.06 7.27 -19.68
CA ALA A 182 14.01 8.38 -18.74
C ALA A 182 12.58 8.60 -18.22
N ILE A 183 11.59 8.62 -19.12
CA ILE A 183 10.16 8.70 -18.74
C ILE A 183 9.78 7.49 -17.88
N GLY A 184 10.17 6.27 -18.24
CA GLY A 184 9.90 5.05 -17.47
C GLY A 184 10.48 5.10 -16.05
N LEU A 185 11.69 5.64 -15.88
CA LEU A 185 12.33 5.81 -14.57
C LEU A 185 11.62 6.88 -13.73
N ILE A 186 11.22 8.00 -14.32
CA ILE A 186 10.45 9.05 -13.65
C ILE A 186 9.09 8.49 -13.21
N VAL A 187 8.39 7.82 -14.11
CA VAL A 187 7.09 7.16 -13.85
C VAL A 187 7.22 6.12 -12.74
N MET A 188 8.30 5.33 -12.74
CA MET A 188 8.60 4.38 -11.67
C MET A 188 8.78 5.09 -10.33
N ALA A 189 9.56 6.17 -10.27
CA ALA A 189 9.76 6.94 -9.05
C ALA A 189 8.45 7.52 -8.50
N VAL A 190 7.62 8.11 -9.37
CA VAL A 190 6.29 8.63 -9.01
C VAL A 190 5.37 7.50 -8.52
N MET A 191 5.39 6.35 -9.18
CA MET A 191 4.59 5.18 -8.79
C MET A 191 4.97 4.69 -7.39
N TYR A 192 6.27 4.51 -7.10
CA TYR A 192 6.74 4.08 -5.78
C TYR A 192 6.45 5.12 -4.69
N TYR A 193 6.58 6.41 -5.00
CA TYR A 193 6.17 7.46 -4.07
C TYR A 193 4.67 7.38 -3.76
N ALA A 194 3.82 7.19 -4.78
CA ALA A 194 2.38 7.04 -4.58
C ALA A 194 2.03 5.76 -3.77
N VAL A 195 2.75 4.65 -3.99
CA VAL A 195 2.63 3.44 -3.16
C VAL A 195 2.94 3.76 -1.70
N ASP A 196 4.06 4.43 -1.44
CA ASP A 196 4.49 4.76 -0.09
C ASP A 196 3.49 5.69 0.61
N VAL A 197 3.00 6.73 -0.08
CA VAL A 197 1.97 7.63 0.43
C VAL A 197 0.69 6.87 0.80
N MET A 198 0.26 5.92 -0.02
CA MET A 198 -0.94 5.12 0.27
C MET A 198 -0.75 4.18 1.45
N ILE A 199 0.36 3.43 1.50
CA ILE A 199 0.64 2.49 2.59
C ILE A 199 0.82 3.25 3.90
N SER A 200 1.67 4.28 3.87
CA SER A 200 1.96 5.12 5.03
C SER A 200 0.69 5.80 5.51
N GLY A 201 -0.10 6.41 4.62
CA GLY A 201 -1.38 7.02 4.97
C GLY A 201 -2.36 6.07 5.66
N MET A 202 -2.43 4.81 5.24
CA MET A 202 -3.33 3.81 5.82
C MET A 202 -2.84 3.21 7.14
N ARG A 203 -1.53 3.03 7.32
CA ARG A 203 -0.95 2.37 8.50
C ARG A 203 -0.38 3.33 9.54
N GLN A 204 -0.37 4.63 9.26
CA GLN A 204 0.20 5.66 10.14
C GLN A 204 -0.37 5.56 11.56
N SER A 205 0.52 5.34 12.51
CA SER A 205 0.20 5.47 13.92
C SER A 205 0.67 6.84 14.40
N VAL A 206 -0.03 7.36 15.39
CA VAL A 206 0.24 8.67 15.98
C VAL A 206 0.32 8.52 17.49
N GLN A 207 1.17 9.32 18.09
CA GLN A 207 1.28 9.47 19.52
C GLN A 207 0.69 10.82 19.93
N PHE A 208 -0.17 10.77 20.93
CA PHE A 208 -0.71 11.96 21.59
C PHE A 208 -0.04 12.15 22.94
N PHE A 209 0.33 13.39 23.24
CA PHE A 209 0.45 13.87 24.61
C PHE A 209 -0.71 14.81 24.90
N ILE A 210 -1.52 14.48 25.90
CA ILE A 210 -2.66 15.29 26.33
C ILE A 210 -2.35 15.82 27.73
N PHE A 211 -2.33 17.14 27.84
CA PHE A 211 -2.09 17.90 29.06
C PHE A 211 -3.43 18.50 29.49
N THR A 212 -3.97 18.03 30.60
CA THR A 212 -5.30 18.43 31.08
C THR A 212 -5.37 18.32 32.60
N SER A 213 -6.21 19.15 33.22
CA SER A 213 -6.54 19.02 34.64
C SER A 213 -7.50 17.85 34.91
N LYS A 214 -8.33 17.47 33.92
CA LYS A 214 -9.35 16.42 34.00
C LYS A 214 -8.82 15.08 33.45
N TYR A 215 -7.59 14.72 33.80
CA TYR A 215 -6.90 13.59 33.19
C TYR A 215 -7.61 12.25 33.43
N ASP A 216 -8.23 12.05 34.60
CA ASP A 216 -8.95 10.82 34.95
C ASP A 216 -10.17 10.59 34.06
N GLU A 217 -10.94 11.65 33.79
CA GLU A 217 -12.13 11.59 32.95
C GLU A 217 -11.74 11.34 31.48
N VAL A 218 -10.76 12.10 30.96
CA VAL A 218 -10.24 11.92 29.60
C VAL A 218 -9.68 10.51 29.40
N ALA A 219 -8.87 10.01 30.34
CA ALA A 219 -8.29 8.67 30.25
C ALA A 219 -9.38 7.57 30.26
N SER A 220 -10.41 7.74 31.08
CA SER A 220 -11.55 6.81 31.16
C SER A 220 -12.33 6.74 29.85
N HIS A 221 -12.65 7.89 29.26
CA HIS A 221 -13.38 7.96 27.99
C HIS A 221 -12.55 7.48 26.79
N ILE A 222 -11.23 7.72 26.78
CA ILE A 222 -10.36 7.14 25.74
C ILE A 222 -10.39 5.60 25.80
N ASN A 223 -10.37 5.02 27.00
CA ASN A 223 -10.37 3.58 27.16
C ASN A 223 -11.73 2.94 26.82
N SER A 224 -12.85 3.58 27.21
CA SER A 224 -14.19 3.04 26.99
C SER A 224 -14.74 3.27 25.58
N GLU A 225 -14.60 4.49 25.03
CA GLU A 225 -15.19 4.89 23.76
C GLU A 225 -14.28 4.63 22.57
N ILE A 226 -13.00 5.06 22.67
CA ILE A 226 -12.01 4.89 21.60
C ILE A 226 -11.38 3.49 21.65
N LYS A 227 -11.51 2.78 22.78
CA LYS A 227 -10.96 1.43 23.01
C LYS A 227 -9.44 1.39 22.83
N ARG A 228 -8.77 2.45 23.29
CA ARG A 228 -7.30 2.57 23.28
C ARG A 228 -6.76 2.63 24.71
N GLY A 229 -5.69 1.88 24.94
CA GLY A 229 -4.92 2.00 26.17
C GLY A 229 -4.21 3.36 26.22
N CYS A 230 -4.12 3.93 27.41
CA CYS A 230 -3.35 5.12 27.68
C CYS A 230 -2.44 4.92 28.89
N THR A 231 -1.39 5.72 28.99
CA THR A 231 -0.46 5.72 30.11
C THR A 231 -0.38 7.13 30.69
N ILE A 232 -0.40 7.22 32.02
CA ILE A 232 -0.28 8.49 32.73
C ILE A 232 1.18 8.69 33.12
N ILE A 233 1.72 9.87 32.79
CA ILE A 233 3.01 10.34 33.27
C ILE A 233 2.78 11.50 34.23
N ASP A 234 3.35 11.39 35.43
CA ASP A 234 3.42 12.50 36.36
C ASP A 234 4.56 13.45 35.95
N GLY A 235 4.25 14.73 35.84
CA GLY A 235 5.17 15.80 35.51
C GLY A 235 4.96 17.03 36.39
N MET A 236 5.81 18.04 36.21
CA MET A 236 5.68 19.33 36.87
C MET A 236 5.75 20.44 35.83
N GLY A 237 4.75 21.31 35.80
CA GLY A 237 4.81 22.50 34.98
C GLY A 237 5.92 23.41 35.48
N TRP A 238 6.94 23.70 34.65
CA TRP A 238 8.10 24.44 35.12
C TRP A 238 7.78 25.90 35.48
N TYR A 239 6.86 26.53 34.76
CA TYR A 239 6.41 27.90 35.05
C TYR A 239 5.47 27.95 36.26
N SER A 240 4.46 27.09 36.30
CA SER A 240 3.46 27.06 37.37
C SER A 240 3.93 26.40 38.66
N LYS A 241 5.00 25.59 38.60
CA LYS A 241 5.51 24.69 39.65
C LYS A 241 4.46 23.70 40.19
N LYS A 242 3.34 23.52 39.46
CA LYS A 242 2.29 22.59 39.86
C LYS A 242 2.53 21.21 39.28
N SER A 243 2.21 20.18 40.05
CA SER A 243 2.11 18.81 39.53
C SER A 243 1.06 18.78 38.42
N GLN A 244 1.39 18.13 37.32
CA GLN A 244 0.53 17.95 36.16
C GLN A 244 0.67 16.52 35.67
N LYS A 245 -0.46 15.93 35.27
CA LYS A 245 -0.47 14.60 34.66
C LYS A 245 -0.62 14.72 33.16
N ILE A 246 0.15 13.90 32.45
CA ILE A 246 0.19 13.87 30.99
C ILE A 246 -0.31 12.50 30.55
N ILE A 247 -1.31 12.49 29.68
CA ILE A 247 -1.83 11.24 29.10
C ILE A 247 -1.06 10.97 27.80
N ILE A 248 -0.41 9.81 27.72
CA ILE A 248 0.13 9.27 26.48
C ILE A 248 -0.87 8.31 25.88
N VAL A 249 -1.23 8.54 24.63
CA VAL A 249 -2.08 7.63 23.85
C VAL A 249 -1.40 7.32 22.53
N LEU A 250 -1.26 6.04 22.24
CA LEU A 250 -0.92 5.57 20.90
C LEU A 250 -2.23 5.20 20.20
N ALA A 251 -2.41 5.66 18.97
CA ALA A 251 -3.62 5.43 18.19
C ALA A 251 -3.31 5.37 16.69
N ARG A 252 -4.26 4.88 15.89
CA ARG A 252 -4.19 5.00 14.42
C ARG A 252 -4.51 6.44 14.03
N LYS A 253 -3.87 6.96 12.98
CA LYS A 253 -4.11 8.33 12.50
C LYS A 253 -5.59 8.61 12.19
N THR A 254 -6.33 7.61 11.72
CA THR A 254 -7.78 7.70 11.46
C THR A 254 -8.61 7.98 12.72
N GLU A 255 -8.11 7.64 13.90
CA GLU A 255 -8.78 7.86 15.19
C GLU A 255 -8.50 9.26 15.77
N SER A 256 -7.59 10.03 15.16
CA SER A 256 -7.13 11.32 15.68
C SER A 256 -8.26 12.30 15.90
N THR A 257 -9.16 12.41 14.91
CA THR A 257 -10.30 13.35 14.96
C THR A 257 -11.22 13.03 16.13
N SER A 258 -11.44 11.75 16.42
CA SER A 258 -12.28 11.31 17.54
C SER A 258 -11.62 11.66 18.88
N ILE A 259 -10.30 11.44 19.01
CA ILE A 259 -9.54 11.80 20.21
C ILE A 259 -9.58 13.31 20.45
N PHE A 260 -9.30 14.13 19.43
CA PHE A 260 -9.38 15.60 19.57
C PHE A 260 -10.77 16.09 19.99
N ARG A 261 -11.83 15.52 19.42
CA ARG A 261 -13.21 15.87 19.77
C ARG A 261 -13.54 15.52 21.22
N LEU A 262 -13.16 14.32 21.65
CA LEU A 262 -13.40 13.81 23.00
C LEU A 262 -12.66 14.64 24.05
N VAL A 263 -11.38 14.95 23.82
CA VAL A 263 -10.60 15.79 24.73
C VAL A 263 -11.24 17.18 24.83
N LYS A 264 -11.56 17.80 23.70
CA LYS A 264 -12.15 19.14 23.66
C LYS A 264 -13.54 19.20 24.31
N SER A 265 -14.34 18.13 24.22
CA SER A 265 -15.66 18.09 24.88
C SER A 265 -15.57 18.03 26.40
N ILE A 266 -14.50 17.44 26.95
CA ILE A 266 -14.30 17.30 28.40
C ILE A 266 -13.59 18.54 28.97
N ASP A 267 -12.55 19.01 28.29
CA ASP A 267 -11.72 20.13 28.72
C ASP A 267 -11.35 21.01 27.52
N GLN A 268 -11.90 22.23 27.48
CA GLN A 268 -11.61 23.22 26.44
C GLN A 268 -10.21 23.84 26.60
N ASP A 269 -9.64 23.81 27.81
CA ASP A 269 -8.32 24.36 28.12
C ASP A 269 -7.21 23.30 27.98
N ALA A 270 -7.55 22.08 27.58
CA ALA A 270 -6.59 21.01 27.37
C ALA A 270 -5.62 21.35 26.23
N PHE A 271 -4.34 21.09 26.47
CA PHE A 271 -3.29 21.21 25.47
C PHE A 271 -2.94 19.81 24.94
N VAL A 272 -2.93 19.65 23.61
CA VAL A 272 -2.71 18.34 22.98
C VAL A 272 -1.62 18.48 21.92
N THR A 273 -0.61 17.63 21.97
CA THR A 273 0.37 17.48 20.89
C THR A 273 0.21 16.13 20.22
N GLN A 274 0.43 16.11 18.90
CA GLN A 274 0.39 14.90 18.09
C GLN A 274 1.72 14.74 17.34
N ALA A 275 2.31 13.56 17.43
CA ALA A 275 3.51 13.19 16.69
C ALA A 275 3.28 11.94 15.85
N ASN A 276 3.90 11.88 14.67
CA ASN A 276 3.92 10.68 13.85
C ASN A 276 4.90 9.67 14.44
N VAL A 277 4.47 8.42 14.62
CA VAL A 277 5.34 7.33 15.06
C VAL A 277 5.53 6.33 13.92
N VAL A 278 6.78 5.99 13.64
CA VAL A 278 7.18 5.12 12.52
C VAL A 278 6.59 3.72 12.66
N GLY A 279 6.43 3.24 13.90
CA GLY A 279 5.78 1.97 14.18
C GLY A 279 5.40 1.85 15.64
N VAL A 280 4.25 1.21 15.87
CA VAL A 280 3.81 0.79 17.20
C VAL A 280 3.60 -0.72 17.12
N TYR A 281 4.19 -1.45 18.06
CA TYR A 281 4.15 -2.91 18.07
C TYR A 281 3.53 -3.40 19.38
N GLY A 282 2.63 -4.38 19.30
CA GLY A 282 1.97 -4.97 20.47
C GLY A 282 0.46 -5.04 20.34
N LYS A 283 -0.23 -5.28 21.47
CA LYS A 283 -1.69 -5.47 21.50
C LYS A 283 -2.42 -4.25 20.93
N GLY A 284 -3.26 -4.46 19.92
CA GLY A 284 -4.01 -3.40 19.24
C GLY A 284 -3.25 -2.70 18.10
N PHE A 285 -2.01 -3.13 17.82
CA PHE A 285 -1.16 -2.63 16.75
C PHE A 285 -0.50 -3.79 15.98
N ASP A 286 0.62 -3.52 15.29
CA ASP A 286 1.33 -4.51 14.48
C ASP A 286 2.11 -5.48 15.39
N VAL A 287 2.35 -6.70 14.91
CA VAL A 287 3.02 -7.75 15.71
C VAL A 287 4.53 -7.48 15.79
N LEU A 288 5.11 -7.61 16.99
CA LEU A 288 6.57 -7.54 17.19
C LEU A 288 7.23 -8.74 16.48
N LYS A 289 8.16 -8.49 15.56
CA LYS A 289 8.86 -9.53 14.78
C LYS A 289 10.13 -9.99 15.47
#